data_AF-A0A813DUE8-F1
#
_entry.id   AF-A0A813DUE8-F1
#
_cell.length_a   1.000
_cell.length_b   1.000
_cell.length_c   1.000
_cell.angle_alpha   90.00
_cell.angle_beta   90.00
_cell.angle_gamma   90.00
#
_symmetry.space_group_name_H-M   'P 1'
#
loop_
_entity.id
_entity.type
_entity.pdbx_description
1 polymer ?
#
loop_
_entity_poly.entity_id
_entity_poly.type
_entity_poly.pdbx_seq_one_letter_code
_entity_poly.pdbx_strand_id
1 'polypeptide(L)'
;MPIDAEQFATTLENMTRAWESVPEDDRQPKDEEKSFFEDMRPTCAEMIQRWHSGESSHADASDLAAEYSADEAGINRLMKDLFAIKSDPFVQAADLKLSIIKFTAPSRPRPPPQ
;
A
#
# COMPACT_ATOMS: atom_id res chain seq x y z
N MET A 1 -8.73 3.87 17.41
CA MET A 1 -8.15 5.13 16.93
C MET A 1 -7.97 4.98 15.43
N PRO A 2 -8.38 5.95 14.59
CA PRO A 2 -8.15 5.85 13.15
C PRO A 2 -6.65 5.96 12.85
N ILE A 3 -6.19 5.29 11.79
CA ILE A 3 -4.80 5.37 11.34
C ILE A 3 -4.43 6.83 11.02
N ASP A 4 -3.26 7.27 11.48
CA ASP A 4 -2.73 8.60 11.17
C ASP A 4 -1.74 8.60 9.99
N ALA A 5 -1.35 9.80 9.57
CA ALA A 5 -0.44 10.00 8.45
C ALA A 5 0.94 9.38 8.67
N GLU A 6 1.47 9.39 9.89
CA GLU A 6 2.81 8.87 10.21
C GLU A 6 2.79 7.34 10.24
N GLN A 7 1.75 6.75 10.84
CA GLN A 7 1.52 5.30 10.81
C GLN A 7 1.36 4.78 9.39
N PHE A 8 0.59 5.49 8.56
CA PHE A 8 0.40 5.09 7.17
C PHE A 8 1.65 5.30 6.33
N ALA A 9 2.37 6.41 6.48
CA ALA A 9 3.65 6.65 5.80
C ALA A 9 4.67 5.56 6.15
N THR A 10 4.78 5.19 7.43
CA THR A 10 5.64 4.08 7.90
C THR A 10 5.26 2.76 7.22
N THR A 11 3.96 2.50 7.06
CA THR A 11 3.48 1.31 6.34
C THR A 11 3.93 1.31 4.88
N LEU A 12 3.78 2.43 4.17
CA LEU A 12 4.24 2.58 2.79
C LEU A 12 5.77 2.44 2.67
N GLU A 13 6.53 2.93 3.64
CA GLU A 13 7.98 2.76 3.68
C GLU A 13 8.40 1.29 3.89
N ASN A 14 7.69 0.55 4.75
CA ASN A 14 7.94 -0.88 4.92
C ASN A 14 7.62 -1.67 3.64
N MET A 15 6.53 -1.33 2.95
CA MET A 15 6.21 -1.89 1.63
C MET A 15 7.29 -1.56 0.60
N THR A 16 7.80 -0.32 0.62
CA THR A 16 8.89 0.11 -0.26
C THR A 16 10.12 -0.75 -0.05
N ARG A 17 10.55 -0.97 1.20
CA ARG A 17 11.70 -1.83 1.54
C ARG A 17 11.52 -3.28 1.08
N ALA A 18 10.29 -3.79 1.13
CA ALA A 18 9.99 -5.11 0.60
C ALA A 18 10.22 -5.17 -0.92
N TRP A 19 9.80 -4.14 -1.66
CA TRP A 19 10.06 -4.02 -3.10
C TRP A 19 11.53 -3.78 -3.44
N GLU A 20 12.28 -3.06 -2.61
CA GLU A 20 13.73 -2.89 -2.79
C GLU A 20 14.48 -4.23 -2.76
N SER A 21 13.94 -5.22 -2.04
CA SER A 21 14.48 -6.58 -1.98
C SER A 21 14.12 -7.43 -3.21
N VAL A 22 13.16 -6.98 -4.04
CA VAL A 22 12.79 -7.64 -5.31
C VAL A 22 13.70 -7.12 -6.43
N PRO A 23 14.28 -8.00 -7.28
CA PRO A 23 15.05 -7.58 -8.45
C PRO A 23 14.23 -6.69 -9.39
N GLU A 24 14.86 -5.67 -10.00
CA GLU A 24 14.16 -4.65 -10.79
C GLU A 24 13.32 -5.22 -11.95
N ASP A 25 13.78 -6.28 -12.60
CA ASP A 25 13.10 -6.99 -13.69
C ASP A 25 11.86 -7.80 -13.23
N ASP A 26 11.82 -8.19 -11.96
CA ASP A 26 10.70 -8.95 -11.35
C ASP A 26 9.66 -8.02 -10.68
N ARG A 27 9.87 -6.70 -10.73
CA ARG A 27 8.91 -5.71 -10.22
C ARG A 27 7.77 -5.45 -11.20
N GLN A 28 6.95 -4.46 -10.90
CA GLN A 28 5.86 -4.09 -11.79
C GLN A 28 6.38 -3.29 -13.00
N PRO A 29 5.78 -3.46 -14.19
CA PRO A 29 6.15 -2.70 -15.37
C PRO A 29 5.94 -1.19 -15.19
N LYS A 30 6.86 -0.37 -15.70
CA LYS A 30 6.75 1.09 -15.65
C LYS A 30 5.46 1.66 -16.27
N ASP A 31 4.89 1.01 -17.27
CA ASP A 31 3.64 1.46 -17.90
C ASP A 31 2.38 1.16 -17.07
N GLU A 32 2.52 0.33 -16.03
CA GLU A 32 1.47 0.07 -15.04
C GLU A 32 1.61 0.96 -13.79
N GLU A 33 2.49 1.97 -13.83
CA GLU A 33 2.69 2.93 -12.74
C GLU A 33 1.36 3.54 -12.31
N LYS A 34 1.02 3.31 -11.04
CA LYS A 34 -0.21 3.80 -10.41
C LYS A 34 0.11 4.20 -8.98
N SER A 35 -0.51 5.28 -8.54
CA SER A 35 -0.48 5.67 -7.13
C SER A 35 -1.18 4.61 -6.28
N PHE A 36 -0.76 4.45 -5.03
CA PHE A 36 -1.40 3.54 -4.07
C PHE A 36 -2.92 3.77 -4.02
N PHE A 37 -3.36 5.02 -4.05
CA PHE A 37 -4.76 5.42 -3.97
C PHE A 37 -5.62 5.03 -5.17
N GLU A 38 -5.01 4.69 -6.32
CA GLU A 38 -5.75 4.23 -7.50
C GLU A 38 -6.21 2.78 -7.36
N ASP A 39 -5.46 1.95 -6.63
CA ASP A 39 -5.79 0.53 -6.38
C ASP A 39 -5.52 0.12 -4.92
N MET A 40 -5.97 0.95 -3.96
CA MET A 40 -5.68 0.72 -2.54
C MET A 40 -6.49 -0.41 -1.92
N ARG A 41 -7.61 -0.83 -2.53
CA ARG A 41 -8.54 -1.83 -1.96
C ARG A 41 -7.88 -3.18 -1.63
N PRO A 42 -7.17 -3.86 -2.56
CA PRO A 42 -6.48 -5.12 -2.25
C PRO A 42 -5.42 -4.94 -1.15
N THR A 43 -4.70 -3.82 -1.18
CA THR A 43 -3.66 -3.54 -0.17
C THR A 43 -4.28 -3.27 1.20
N CYS A 44 -5.39 -2.54 1.28
CA CYS A 44 -6.15 -2.32 2.52
C CYS A 44 -6.68 -3.63 3.09
N ALA A 45 -7.17 -4.53 2.24
CA ALA A 45 -7.60 -5.86 2.67
C ALA A 45 -6.44 -6.66 3.25
N GLU A 46 -5.29 -6.65 2.58
CA GLU A 46 -4.09 -7.32 3.08
C GLU A 46 -3.61 -6.72 4.41
N MET A 47 -3.58 -5.39 4.54
CA MET A 47 -3.20 -4.71 5.78
C MET A 47 -4.09 -5.13 6.95
N ILE A 48 -5.42 -5.11 6.76
CA ILE A 48 -6.38 -5.54 7.78
C ILE A 48 -6.16 -7.02 8.12
N GLN A 49 -6.02 -7.89 7.12
CA GLN A 49 -5.76 -9.30 7.39
C GLN A 49 -4.47 -9.51 8.20
N ARG A 50 -3.39 -8.80 7.89
CA ARG A 50 -2.12 -8.87 8.64
C ARG A 50 -2.23 -8.33 10.06
N TRP A 51 -3.04 -7.28 10.29
CA TRP A 51 -3.31 -6.78 11.64
C TRP A 51 -4.06 -7.82 12.48
N HIS A 52 -5.06 -8.49 11.88
CA HIS A 52 -5.86 -9.53 12.54
C HIS A 52 -5.13 -10.87 12.69
N SER A 53 -4.22 -11.22 11.77
CA SER A 53 -3.42 -12.45 11.84
C SER A 53 -2.23 -12.35 12.80
N GLY A 54 -1.85 -11.12 13.20
CA GLY A 54 -0.66 -10.86 14.01
C GLY A 54 0.65 -10.94 13.23
N GLU A 55 0.60 -11.03 11.90
CA GLU A 55 1.79 -11.01 11.03
C GLU A 55 2.30 -9.59 10.76
N SER A 56 1.49 -8.58 11.06
CA SER A 56 1.90 -7.19 10.94
C SER A 56 2.94 -6.82 12.00
N SER A 57 4.08 -6.28 11.55
CA SER A 57 5.11 -5.72 12.43
C SER A 57 4.79 -4.30 12.92
N HIS A 58 3.58 -3.81 12.65
CA HIS A 58 3.16 -2.48 13.07
C HIS A 58 2.94 -2.45 14.59
N ALA A 59 3.53 -1.48 15.29
CA ALA A 59 3.42 -1.37 16.75
C ALA A 59 1.96 -1.30 17.22
N ASP A 60 1.14 -0.55 16.49
CA ASP A 60 -0.29 -0.39 16.75
C ASP A 60 -1.18 -1.41 16.02
N ALA A 61 -0.64 -2.52 15.52
CA ALA A 61 -1.43 -3.51 14.76
C ALA A 61 -2.66 -4.01 15.53
N SER A 62 -2.53 -4.21 16.85
CA SER A 62 -3.64 -4.69 17.69
C SER A 62 -4.74 -3.63 17.83
N ASP A 63 -4.38 -2.36 17.98
CA ASP A 63 -5.34 -1.25 18.06
C ASP A 63 -6.02 -0.99 16.71
N LEU A 64 -5.26 -1.11 15.61
CA LEU A 64 -5.79 -1.00 14.25
C LEU A 64 -6.73 -2.17 13.92
N ALA A 65 -6.41 -3.40 14.34
CA ALA A 65 -7.30 -4.55 14.20
C ALA A 65 -8.61 -4.38 14.97
N ALA A 66 -8.57 -3.71 16.14
CA ALA A 66 -9.76 -3.39 16.92
C ALA A 66 -10.61 -2.29 16.26
N GLU A 67 -9.98 -1.33 15.58
CA GLU A 67 -10.68 -0.23 14.89
C GLU A 67 -11.29 -0.65 13.54
N TYR A 68 -10.58 -1.50 12.80
CA TYR A 68 -10.93 -1.95 11.45
C TYR A 68 -11.25 -3.44 11.44
N SER A 69 -12.53 -3.80 11.28
CA SER A 69 -12.96 -5.20 11.20
C SER A 69 -12.37 -5.93 9.99
N ALA A 70 -12.17 -7.26 10.10
CA ALA A 70 -11.63 -8.13 9.05
C ALA A 70 -12.60 -8.42 7.88
N ASP A 71 -13.45 -7.45 7.56
CA ASP A 71 -14.54 -7.55 6.57
C ASP A 71 -14.50 -6.36 5.61
N GLU A 72 -15.38 -6.38 4.60
CA GLU A 72 -15.50 -5.28 3.64
C GLU A 72 -15.82 -3.93 4.30
N ALA A 73 -16.54 -3.93 5.42
CA ALA A 73 -16.82 -2.72 6.18
C ALA A 73 -15.55 -2.06 6.74
N GLY A 74 -14.61 -2.86 7.26
CA GLY A 74 -13.33 -2.36 7.76
C GLY A 74 -12.45 -1.83 6.64
N ILE A 75 -12.42 -2.53 5.49
CA ILE A 75 -11.69 -2.10 4.29
C ILE A 75 -12.20 -0.74 3.81
N ASN A 76 -13.52 -0.58 3.66
CA ASN A 76 -14.11 0.69 3.22
C ASN A 76 -13.83 1.82 4.21
N ARG A 77 -13.80 1.53 5.51
CA ARG A 77 -13.49 2.51 6.55
C ARG A 77 -12.03 2.94 6.50
N LEU A 78 -11.10 1.98 6.41
CA LEU A 78 -9.67 2.26 6.25
C LEU A 78 -9.43 3.08 4.99
N MET A 79 -10.00 2.68 3.86
CA MET A 79 -9.91 3.43 2.61
C MET A 79 -10.36 4.89 2.75
N LYS A 80 -11.46 5.14 3.48
CA LYS A 80 -11.95 6.49 3.73
C LYS A 80 -10.98 7.31 4.58
N ASP A 81 -10.43 6.72 5.63
CA ASP A 81 -9.46 7.38 6.51
C ASP A 81 -8.16 7.69 5.76
N LEU A 82 -7.64 6.72 5.00
CA LEU A 82 -6.47 6.89 4.15
C LEU A 82 -6.68 8.00 3.10
N PHE A 83 -7.87 8.07 2.50
CA PHE A 83 -8.18 9.12 1.53
C PHE A 83 -8.27 10.51 2.17
N ALA A 84 -8.63 10.60 3.45
CA ALA A 84 -8.65 11.87 4.18
C ALA A 84 -7.23 12.40 4.46
N ILE A 85 -6.27 11.51 4.68
CA ILE A 85 -4.86 11.85 4.92
C ILE A 85 -4.00 11.85 3.64
N LYS A 86 -4.56 11.55 2.46
CA LYS A 86 -3.79 11.44 1.20
C LYS A 86 -3.01 12.70 0.82
N SER A 87 -3.50 13.86 1.27
CA SER A 87 -2.89 15.17 0.97
C SER A 87 -1.79 15.53 1.96
N ASP A 88 -1.53 14.68 2.94
CA ASP A 88 -0.47 14.87 3.90
C ASP A 88 0.91 14.72 3.22
N PRO A 89 1.86 15.64 3.47
CA PRO A 89 3.19 15.58 2.85
C PRO A 89 3.96 14.28 3.11
N PHE A 90 3.81 13.66 4.30
CA PHE A 90 4.49 12.41 4.61
C PHE A 90 3.92 11.26 3.79
N VAL A 91 2.60 11.23 3.65
CA VAL A 91 1.89 10.22 2.86
C VAL A 91 2.21 10.37 1.36
N GLN A 92 2.22 11.60 0.84
CA GLN A 92 2.58 11.86 -0.56
C GLN A 92 4.02 11.45 -0.86
N ALA A 93 4.96 11.78 0.03
CA ALA A 93 6.36 11.41 -0.14
C ALA A 93 6.55 9.89 -0.13
N ALA A 94 5.86 9.19 0.77
CA ALA A 94 5.94 7.74 0.87
C ALA A 94 5.26 7.02 -0.32
N ASP A 95 4.11 7.50 -0.79
CA ASP A 95 3.43 6.98 -1.99
C ASP A 95 4.30 7.15 -3.25
N LEU A 96 4.85 8.35 -3.45
CA LEU A 96 5.73 8.62 -4.58
C LEU A 96 6.96 7.71 -4.56
N LYS A 97 7.59 7.54 -3.38
CA LYS A 97 8.75 6.66 -3.21
C LYS A 97 8.38 5.21 -3.51
N LEU A 98 7.24 4.72 -3.01
CA LEU A 98 6.75 3.38 -3.29
C LEU A 98 6.55 3.18 -4.79
N SER A 99 5.92 4.14 -5.47
CA SER A 99 5.67 4.07 -6.92
C SER A 99 6.97 3.93 -7.70
N ILE A 100 7.96 4.80 -7.44
CA ILE A 100 9.25 4.80 -8.13
C ILE A 100 10.00 3.46 -7.95
N ILE A 101 9.91 2.84 -6.77
CA ILE A 101 10.60 1.58 -6.48
C ILE A 101 9.83 0.38 -7.03
N LYS A 102 8.50 0.38 -6.91
CA LYS A 102 7.63 -0.74 -7.31
C LYS A 102 7.53 -0.87 -8.84
N PHE A 103 7.56 0.23 -9.57
CA PHE A 103 7.36 0.25 -11.02
C PHE A 103 8.69 0.49 -11.76
N THR A 104 9.62 -0.47 -11.69
CA THR A 104 10.92 -0.35 -12.37
C THR A 104 11.10 -1.29 -13.56
N ALA A 105 10.29 -2.35 -13.66
CA ALA A 105 10.47 -3.36 -14.69
C ALA A 105 10.20 -2.77 -16.10
N PRO A 106 10.89 -3.27 -17.14
CA PRO A 106 10.65 -2.84 -18.51
C PRO A 106 9.21 -3.15 -18.93
N SER A 107 8.62 -2.26 -19.74
CA SER A 107 7.29 -2.47 -20.28
C SER A 107 7.20 -3.77 -21.05
N ARG A 108 6.11 -4.54 -20.82
CA ARG A 108 5.92 -5.79 -21.56
C ARG A 108 5.76 -5.48 -23.04
N PRO A 109 6.46 -6.18 -23.95
CA PRO A 109 6.26 -6.00 -25.37
C PRO A 109 4.80 -6.32 -25.69
N ARG A 110 4.09 -5.34 -26.28
CA ARG A 110 2.71 -5.53 -26.76
C ARG A 110 2.73 -6.73 -27.72
N PRO A 111 1.88 -7.76 -27.52
CA PRO A 111 1.80 -8.85 -28.49
C PRO A 111 1.42 -8.28 -29.86
N PRO A 112 1.98 -8.82 -30.96
CA PRO A 112 1.62 -8.36 -32.30
C PRO A 112 0.11 -8.51 -32.51
N PRO A 113 -0.54 -7.58 -33.23
CA PRO A 113 -1.95 -7.74 -33.59
C PRO A 113 -2.14 -9.04 -34.37
N GLN A 114 -3.14 -9.84 -33.98
CA GLN A 114 -3.57 -11.04 -34.71
C GLN A 114 -4.28 -10.68 -36.02
#